data_AF-A0A831P4U6-F1
#
_entry.id   AF-A0A831P4U6-F1
#
_cell.length_a   1.000
_cell.length_b   1.000
_cell.length_c   1.000
_cell.angle_alpha   90.00
_cell.angle_beta   90.00
_cell.angle_gamma   90.00
#
_symmetry.space_group_name_H-M   'P 1'
#
loop_
_entity.id
_entity.type
_entity.pdbx_description
1 polymer ?
#
loop_
_entity_poly.entity_id
_entity_poly.type
_entity_poly.pdbx_seq_one_letter_code
_entity_poly.pdbx_strand_id
1 'polypeptide(L)'
;QLIHTVIRAGRRAGIPVSMCGEMAGDVHYTRLLLGLGLTEFSMHPASLLEVKHIVNESHAGELGDLADRLLETDTPEETAQLLRRLGAI
;
A
#
# COMPACT_ATOMS: atom_id res chain seq x y z
N GLN A 1 4.82 6.62 -7.59
CA GLN A 1 3.90 6.54 -8.74
C GLN A 1 3.98 5.23 -9.56
N LEU A 2 5.15 4.61 -9.79
CA LEU A 2 5.26 3.39 -10.63
C LEU A 2 4.40 2.20 -10.16
N ILE A 3 4.46 1.87 -8.86
CA ILE A 3 3.68 0.76 -8.28
C ILE A 3 2.18 0.92 -8.55
N HIS A 4 1.63 2.11 -8.27
CA HIS A 4 0.23 2.43 -8.54
C HIS A 4 -0.14 2.26 -10.03
N THR A 5 0.71 2.73 -10.94
CA THR A 5 0.48 2.59 -12.39
C THR A 5 0.38 1.13 -12.81
N VAL A 6 1.26 0.26 -12.29
CA VAL A 6 1.24 -1.19 -12.58
C VAL A 6 -0.02 -1.84 -12.03
N ILE A 7 -0.36 -1.58 -10.77
CA ILE A 7 -1.58 -2.11 -10.13
C ILE A 7 -2.82 -1.70 -10.94
N ARG A 8 -2.94 -0.42 -11.30
CA ARG A 8 -4.07 0.09 -12.08
C ARG A 8 -4.12 -0.45 -13.51
N ALA A 9 -2.98 -0.75 -14.11
CA ALA A 9 -2.92 -1.41 -15.42
C ALA A 9 -3.44 -2.85 -15.33
N GLY A 10 -2.96 -3.63 -14.34
CA GLY A 10 -3.44 -4.99 -14.11
C GLY A 10 -4.94 -5.04 -13.82
N ARG A 11 -5.43 -4.19 -12.92
CA ARG A 11 -6.86 -4.09 -12.61
C ARG A 11 -7.72 -3.79 -13.85
N ARG A 12 -7.30 -2.86 -14.71
CA ARG A 12 -8.01 -2.54 -15.97
C ARG A 12 -8.00 -3.70 -16.96
N ALA A 13 -6.96 -4.52 -16.95
CA ALA A 13 -6.85 -5.71 -17.79
C ALA A 13 -7.50 -6.97 -17.17
N GLY A 14 -8.01 -6.89 -15.94
CA GLY A 14 -8.48 -8.07 -15.20
C GLY A 14 -7.35 -9.04 -14.82
N ILE A 15 -6.11 -8.56 -14.76
CA ILE A 15 -4.92 -9.35 -14.42
C ILE A 15 -4.51 -9.02 -12.99
N PRO A 16 -4.44 -10.00 -12.07
CA PRO A 16 -3.95 -9.78 -10.73
C PRO A 16 -2.50 -9.30 -10.70
N VAL A 17 -2.18 -8.43 -9.74
CA VAL A 17 -0.83 -7.91 -9.52
C VAL A 17 -0.42 -8.26 -8.11
N SER A 18 0.69 -8.99 -7.98
CA SER A 18 1.30 -9.36 -6.72
C SER A 18 2.64 -8.65 -6.52
N MET A 19 2.99 -8.32 -5.28
CA MET A 19 4.34 -7.86 -4.93
C MET A 19 5.08 -8.94 -4.14
N CYS A 20 6.36 -9.14 -4.49
CA CYS A 20 7.31 -9.95 -3.72
C CYS A 20 8.52 -9.09 -3.31
N GLY A 21 9.36 -9.66 -2.44
CA GLY A 21 10.55 -9.01 -1.89
C GLY A 21 10.28 -8.31 -0.55
N GLU A 22 11.32 -7.72 0.02
CA GLU A 22 11.30 -7.20 1.40
C GLU A 22 10.17 -6.20 1.66
N MET A 23 9.89 -5.30 0.70
CA MET A 23 8.83 -4.29 0.84
C MET A 23 7.44 -4.89 1.02
N ALA A 24 7.17 -6.07 0.45
CA ALA A 24 5.89 -6.76 0.63
C ALA A 24 5.73 -7.35 2.05
N GLY A 25 6.85 -7.67 2.71
CA GLY A 25 6.89 -8.18 4.08
C GLY A 25 7.12 -7.12 5.15
N ASP A 26 7.29 -5.85 4.76
CA ASP A 26 7.58 -4.75 5.68
C ASP A 26 6.30 -4.04 6.11
N VAL A 27 6.07 -4.06 7.42
CA VAL A 27 4.90 -3.48 8.10
C VAL A 27 4.74 -1.98 7.84
N HIS A 28 5.83 -1.25 7.61
CA HIS A 28 5.78 0.19 7.36
C HIS A 28 5.16 0.54 6.01
N TYR A 29 5.24 -0.37 5.02
CA TYR A 29 4.68 -0.14 3.69
C TYR A 29 3.32 -0.80 3.49
N THR A 30 2.90 -1.70 4.37
CA THR A 30 1.68 -2.50 4.21
C THR A 30 0.44 -1.64 3.90
N ARG A 31 0.19 -0.62 4.74
CA ARG A 31 -0.97 0.29 4.57
C ARG A 31 -0.89 1.14 3.31
N LEU A 32 0.30 1.61 2.95
CA LEU A 32 0.51 2.31 1.68
C LEU A 32 0.20 1.40 0.50
N LEU A 33 0.74 0.18 0.48
CA LEU A 33 0.52 -0.78 -0.60
C LEU A 33 -0.96 -1.16 -0.75
N LEU A 34 -1.67 -1.34 0.37
CA LEU A 34 -3.13 -1.52 0.38
C LEU A 34 -3.85 -0.29 -0.21
N GLY A 35 -3.48 0.92 0.20
CA GLY A 35 -4.04 2.16 -0.33
C GLY A 35 -3.80 2.35 -1.83
N LEU A 36 -2.64 1.91 -2.34
CA LEU A 36 -2.35 1.89 -3.78
C LEU A 36 -3.12 0.80 -4.55
N GLY A 37 -3.87 -0.04 -3.83
CA GLY A 37 -4.75 -1.08 -4.39
C GLY A 37 -4.11 -2.45 -4.56
N LEU A 38 -2.98 -2.73 -3.89
CA LEU A 38 -2.37 -4.06 -3.93
C LEU A 38 -3.22 -5.06 -3.13
N THR A 39 -3.56 -6.19 -3.74
CA THR A 39 -4.39 -7.23 -3.11
C THR A 39 -3.65 -8.54 -2.86
N GLU A 40 -2.46 -8.71 -3.45
CA GLU A 40 -1.66 -9.93 -3.33
C GLU A 40 -0.24 -9.60 -2.86
N PHE A 41 0.11 -10.14 -1.69
CA PHE A 41 1.42 -9.98 -1.05
C PHE A 41 2.13 -11.33 -0.99
N SER A 42 3.41 -11.36 -1.33
CA SER A 42 4.28 -12.53 -1.23
C SER A 42 5.51 -12.19 -0.39
N MET A 43 5.72 -12.94 0.70
CA MET A 43 6.73 -12.61 1.70
C MET A 43 7.23 -13.87 2.43
N HIS A 44 8.31 -13.71 3.20
CA HIS A 44 8.80 -14.76 4.09
C HIS A 44 7.78 -15.06 5.20
N PRO A 45 7.57 -16.33 5.61
CA PRO A 45 6.58 -16.69 6.64
C PRO A 45 6.74 -15.95 7.98
N ALA A 46 7.96 -15.53 8.31
CA ALA A 46 8.25 -14.75 9.52
C ALA A 46 7.52 -13.40 9.57
N SER A 47 7.31 -12.75 8.43
CA SER A 47 6.60 -11.46 8.33
C SER A 47 5.08 -11.62 8.18
N LEU A 48 4.61 -12.82 7.85
CA LEU A 48 3.23 -13.06 7.41
C LEU A 48 2.21 -12.65 8.46
N LEU A 49 2.43 -12.98 9.73
CA LEU A 49 1.46 -12.70 10.80
C LEU A 49 1.36 -11.20 11.11
N GLU A 50 2.47 -10.48 11.09
CA GLU A 50 2.50 -9.04 11.35
C GLU A 50 1.84 -8.25 10.21
N VAL A 51 2.18 -8.57 8.96
CA VAL A 51 1.52 -7.95 7.80
C VAL A 51 0.03 -8.29 7.79
N LYS A 52 -0.35 -9.55 8.05
CA LYS A 52 -1.75 -9.96 8.13
C LYS A 52 -2.52 -9.21 9.21
N HIS A 53 -1.91 -8.98 10.37
CA HIS A 53 -2.53 -8.21 11.45
C HIS A 53 -2.85 -6.80 10.98
N ILE A 54 -1.89 -6.11 10.37
CA ILE A 54 -2.09 -4.75 9.83
C ILE A 54 -3.17 -4.73 8.74
N VAL A 55 -3.14 -5.69 7.80
CA VAL A 55 -4.16 -5.80 6.76
C VAL A 55 -5.56 -5.92 7.36
N ASN A 56 -5.73 -6.74 8.41
CA ASN A 56 -7.02 -6.95 9.07
C ASN A 56 -7.50 -5.73 9.88
N GLU A 57 -6.59 -4.90 10.38
CA GLU A 57 -6.91 -3.66 11.11
C GLU A 57 -7.08 -2.45 10.17
N SER A 58 -6.76 -2.60 8.90
CA SER A 58 -6.79 -1.52 7.91
C SER A 58 -8.16 -1.35 7.26
N HIS A 59 -8.60 -0.11 7.07
CA HIS A 59 -9.76 0.19 6.23
C HIS A 59 -9.33 0.62 4.82
N ALA A 60 -9.32 -0.33 3.87
CA ALA A 60 -8.79 -0.11 2.52
C ALA A 60 -9.39 1.10 1.78
N GLY A 61 -10.67 1.43 2.02
CA GLY A 61 -11.31 2.61 1.44
C GLY A 61 -10.68 3.93 1.90
N GLU A 62 -10.32 4.04 3.18
CA GLU A 62 -9.71 5.27 3.73
C GLU A 62 -8.25 5.39 3.29
N LEU A 63 -7.56 4.25 3.20
CA LEU A 63 -6.19 4.20 2.70
C LEU A 63 -6.09 4.60 1.23
N GLY A 64 -7.08 4.26 0.42
CA GLY A 64 -7.17 4.66 -0.98
C GLY A 64 -7.18 6.18 -1.15
N ASP A 65 -8.09 6.87 -0.45
CA ASP A 65 -8.20 8.33 -0.52
C ASP A 65 -6.90 9.04 -0.10
N LEU A 66 -6.21 8.52 0.93
CA LEU A 66 -4.92 9.06 1.37
C LEU A 66 -3.80 8.79 0.38
N ALA A 67 -3.78 7.60 -0.23
CA ALA A 67 -2.78 7.24 -1.23
C ALA A 67 -2.94 8.09 -2.50
N ASP A 68 -4.16 8.35 -2.96
CA ASP A 68 -4.43 9.21 -4.11
C ASP A 68 -3.91 10.63 -3.87
N ARG A 69 -4.22 11.22 -2.71
CA ARG A 69 -3.68 12.53 -2.32
C ARG A 69 -2.15 12.55 -2.28
N LEU A 70 -1.54 11.49 -1.75
CA LEU A 70 -0.09 11.39 -1.66
C LEU A 70 0.58 11.36 -3.04
N LEU A 71 -0.10 10.83 -4.06
CA LEU A 71 0.41 10.78 -5.43
C LEU A 71 0.25 12.12 -6.18
N GLU A 72 -0.61 13.01 -5.69
CA GLU A 72 -0.91 14.34 -6.26
C GLU A 72 -0.13 15.49 -5.60
N THR A 73 0.35 15.29 -4.37
CA THR A 73 1.15 16.28 -3.64
C THR A 73 2.56 16.42 -4.22
N ASP A 74 3.01 17.67 -4.40
CA ASP A 74 4.39 18.02 -4.82
C ASP A 74 5.27 18.55 -3.68
N THR A 75 4.73 18.68 -2.46
CA THR A 75 5.48 19.22 -1.31
C THR A 75 5.99 18.10 -0.39
N PRO A 76 7.28 18.14 0.01
CA PRO A 76 7.83 17.20 0.97
C PRO A 76 7.09 17.19 2.31
N GLU A 77 6.62 18.35 2.77
CA GLU A 77 5.95 18.52 4.06
C GLU A 77 4.60 17.79 4.10
N GLU A 78 3.77 18.00 3.07
CA GLU A 78 2.48 17.31 2.96
C GLU A 78 2.67 15.82 2.70
N THR A 79 3.67 15.43 1.90
CA THR A 79 4.03 14.01 1.69
C THR A 79 4.35 13.33 3.01
N ALA A 80 5.20 13.93 3.84
CA ALA A 80 5.55 13.39 5.14
C ALA A 80 4.34 13.33 6.09
N GLN A 81 3.43 14.31 6.02
CA GLN A 81 2.21 14.31 6.80
C GLN A 81 1.25 13.18 6.39
N LEU A 82 1.05 12.96 5.10
CA LEU A 82 0.20 11.90 4.57
C LEU A 82 0.77 10.51 4.90
N LEU A 83 2.08 10.32 4.79
CA LEU A 83 2.74 9.07 5.21
C LEU A 83 2.55 8.79 6.70
N ARG A 84 2.68 9.81 7.56
CA ARG A 84 2.41 9.65 9.01
C ARG A 84 0.97 9.27 9.27
N ARG A 85 0.02 9.85 8.54
CA ARG A 85 -1.41 9.52 8.68
C ARG A 85 -1.71 8.08 8.23
N LEU A 86 -1.12 7.66 7.11
CA LEU A 86 -1.21 6.27 6.63
C LEU A 86 -0.69 5.28 7.67
N GLY A 87 0.39 5.60 8.39
CA GLY A 87 0.92 4.73 9.45
C GLY A 87 0.06 4.66 10.72
N ALA A 88 -0.91 5.57 10.89
CA ALA A 88 -1.68 5.73 12.13
C ALA A 88 -3.13 5.20 12.06
N ILE A 89 -3.58 4.74 10.89
CA ILE A 89 -4.92 4.19 10.61
C ILE A 89 -4.78 2.69 10.42
#